data_AF-A0A8X7QQY7-F1
#
_entry.id   AF-A0A8X7QQY7-F1
#
_cell.length_a   1.000
_cell.length_b   1.000
_cell.length_c   1.000
_cell.angle_alpha   90.00
_cell.angle_beta   90.00
_cell.angle_gamma   90.00
#
_symmetry.space_group_name_H-M   'P 1'
#
loop_
_entity.id
_entity.type
_entity.pdbx_description
1 polymer ?
#
loop_
_entity_poly.entity_id
_entity_poly.type
_entity_poly.pdbx_seq_one_letter_code
_entity_poly.pdbx_strand_id
1 'polypeptide(L)'
;MARWLLQILIISSLHLISLSSQKETRFVFEDFLDQEDLYLDASAKVHPNGILQLTNTSKYQIGHAFYDKPLELGSSFSTHFVCVLVKKQNIEGGHGIAFIVSPSMDFSHAQPTRYLGAFDASTLESPSSHVLAVELDTIWNPEFNDIKGKNHVGIDVNSPKSVAVAPASYYSDIERKNESMNLLSGEPIQVWIDYEGTVLNVSIAPLKVKKPSRPLLSHPISLSEIFPNISKLYVGFSASTGNAVSDQYIMWWSFSTDRGSLQRLDTSRLVELPYPTGTDKKLLALFIILFGCLAIVVSAILA
;
A
#
# COMPACT_ATOMS: atom_id res chain seq x y z
N MET A 1 -33.79 -9.58 50.47
CA MET A 1 -33.24 -10.28 49.29
C MET A 1 -33.41 -9.50 47.98
N ALA A 2 -34.61 -8.99 47.64
CA ALA A 2 -34.86 -8.32 46.36
C ALA A 2 -33.98 -7.08 46.05
N ARG A 3 -33.66 -6.24 47.04
CA ARG A 3 -32.78 -5.05 46.85
C ARG A 3 -31.34 -5.41 46.47
N TRP A 4 -30.81 -6.50 47.02
CA TRP A 4 -29.45 -6.97 46.75
C TRP A 4 -29.34 -7.58 45.35
N LEU A 5 -30.36 -8.31 44.91
CA LEU A 5 -30.44 -8.85 43.55
C LEU A 5 -30.53 -7.74 42.50
N LEU A 6 -31.30 -6.67 42.77
CA LEU A 6 -31.38 -5.52 41.88
C LEU A 6 -30.04 -4.77 41.76
N GLN A 7 -29.30 -4.62 42.86
CA GLN A 7 -27.96 -4.02 42.85
C GLN A 7 -26.95 -4.87 42.08
N ILE A 8 -26.96 -6.20 42.26
CA ILE A 8 -26.11 -7.11 41.50
C ILE A 8 -26.46 -7.03 40.01
N LEU A 9 -27.75 -7.00 39.65
CA LEU A 9 -28.20 -6.87 38.26
C LEU A 9 -27.78 -5.53 37.64
N ILE A 10 -27.86 -4.42 38.39
CA ILE A 10 -27.42 -3.10 37.93
C ILE A 10 -25.90 -3.07 37.75
N ILE A 11 -25.13 -3.61 38.70
CA ILE A 11 -23.65 -3.67 38.60
C ILE A 11 -23.23 -4.60 37.44
N SER A 12 -23.89 -5.74 37.26
CA SER A 12 -23.65 -6.63 36.12
C SER A 12 -24.05 -5.97 34.80
N SER A 13 -25.15 -5.21 34.76
CA SER A 13 -25.56 -4.47 33.56
C SER A 13 -24.61 -3.31 33.23
N LEU A 14 -24.04 -2.64 34.24
CA LEU A 14 -23.01 -1.60 34.06
C LEU A 14 -21.68 -2.21 33.58
N HIS A 15 -21.31 -3.41 34.04
CA HIS A 15 -20.15 -4.15 33.52
C HIS A 15 -20.40 -4.74 32.12
N LEU A 16 -21.65 -5.07 31.78
CA LEU A 16 -22.05 -5.50 30.44
C LEU A 16 -22.11 -4.34 29.44
N ILE A 17 -22.45 -3.13 29.89
CA ILE A 17 -22.37 -1.90 29.08
C ILE A 17 -20.90 -1.45 28.92
N SER A 18 -20.01 -1.85 29.84
CA SER A 18 -18.57 -1.64 29.69
C SER A 18 -17.86 -2.75 28.90
N LEU A 19 -18.57 -3.62 28.15
CA LEU A 19 -17.95 -4.38 27.07
C LEU A 19 -17.42 -3.40 26.03
N SER A 20 -16.16 -3.02 26.21
CA SER A 20 -15.22 -2.48 25.23
C SER A 20 -15.86 -1.87 23.97
N SER A 21 -16.38 -0.64 24.09
CA SER A 21 -16.35 0.24 22.91
C SER A 21 -14.88 0.60 22.70
N GLN A 22 -14.16 -0.26 21.98
CA GLN A 22 -12.85 0.11 21.46
C GLN A 22 -13.12 1.30 20.56
N LYS A 23 -12.55 2.46 20.90
CA LYS A 23 -12.83 3.69 20.17
C LYS A 23 -12.33 3.50 18.75
N GLU A 24 -13.27 3.47 17.80
CA GLU A 24 -12.96 3.37 16.38
C GLU A 24 -11.96 4.48 16.00
N THR A 25 -10.83 4.08 15.42
CA THR A 25 -9.87 5.03 14.86
C THR A 25 -9.95 4.95 13.35
N ARG A 26 -10.21 6.09 12.72
CA ARG A 26 -10.27 6.26 11.27
C ARG A 26 -9.57 7.55 10.87
N PHE A 27 -8.88 7.52 9.75
CA PHE A 27 -8.29 8.72 9.13
C PHE A 27 -8.28 8.60 7.61
N VAL A 28 -8.17 9.75 6.96
CA VAL A 28 -7.99 9.86 5.52
C VAL A 28 -6.99 10.97 5.22
N PHE A 29 -6.03 10.66 4.36
CA PHE A 29 -5.18 11.61 3.67
C PHE A 29 -5.69 11.70 2.23
N GLU A 30 -6.57 12.68 1.99
CA GLU A 30 -7.05 13.01 0.63
C GLU A 30 -5.91 13.56 -0.23
N ASP A 31 -5.02 14.29 0.44
CA ASP A 31 -3.67 14.69 0.06
C ASP A 31 -2.80 14.67 1.34
N PHE A 32 -1.52 14.99 1.21
CA PHE A 32 -0.55 14.98 2.31
C PHE A 32 -0.05 16.39 2.68
N LEU A 33 -0.76 17.46 2.27
CA LEU A 33 -0.34 18.84 2.56
C LEU A 33 -0.40 19.16 4.05
N ASP A 34 -1.45 18.68 4.72
CA ASP A 34 -1.56 18.72 6.17
C ASP A 34 -0.81 17.53 6.78
N GLN A 35 0.26 17.84 7.52
CA GLN A 35 1.18 16.86 8.08
C GLN A 35 1.05 16.76 9.61
N GLU A 36 -0.01 17.32 10.22
CA GLU A 36 -0.20 17.29 11.69
C GLU A 36 -0.11 15.86 12.26
N ASP A 37 -0.66 14.88 11.53
CA ASP A 37 -0.71 13.47 11.94
C ASP A 37 0.22 12.56 11.09
N LEU A 38 1.22 13.14 10.41
CA LEU A 38 2.09 12.44 9.47
C LEU A 38 3.56 12.53 9.91
N TYR A 39 4.13 11.39 10.28
CA TYR A 39 5.56 11.26 10.52
C TYR A 39 6.28 10.84 9.23
N LEU A 40 7.35 11.55 8.87
CA LEU A 40 8.18 11.25 7.69
C LEU A 40 9.62 11.00 8.13
N ASP A 41 10.25 9.97 7.55
CA ASP A 41 11.65 9.63 7.81
C ASP A 41 12.42 9.30 6.52
N ALA A 42 13.75 9.35 6.63
CA ALA A 42 14.72 9.10 5.59
C ALA A 42 14.47 9.93 4.32
N SER A 43 14.20 9.32 3.15
CA SER A 43 13.99 10.07 1.91
C SER A 43 12.56 10.58 1.69
N ALA A 44 11.62 10.23 2.57
CA ALA A 44 10.22 10.55 2.38
C ALA A 44 9.96 12.07 2.48
N LYS A 45 9.12 12.59 1.59
CA LYS A 45 8.74 14.00 1.56
C LYS A 45 7.40 14.21 0.86
N VAL A 46 6.73 15.30 1.21
CA VAL A 46 5.52 15.74 0.51
C VAL A 46 5.86 16.81 -0.53
N HIS A 47 5.33 16.65 -1.74
CA HIS A 47 5.45 17.65 -2.80
C HIS A 47 4.42 18.78 -2.64
N PRO A 48 4.65 19.98 -3.21
CA PRO A 48 3.70 21.10 -3.12
C PRO A 48 2.29 20.82 -3.66
N ASN A 49 2.12 19.79 -4.48
CA ASN A 49 0.83 19.32 -4.98
C ASN A 49 0.14 18.30 -4.05
N GLY A 50 0.68 18.06 -2.86
CA GLY A 50 0.09 17.19 -1.85
C GLY A 50 0.37 15.70 -2.04
N ILE A 51 1.28 15.31 -2.94
CA ILE A 51 1.64 13.90 -3.13
C ILE A 51 2.82 13.53 -2.22
N LEU A 52 2.70 12.42 -1.50
CA LEU A 52 3.77 11.84 -0.71
C LEU A 52 4.71 11.04 -1.61
N GLN A 53 5.98 11.40 -1.64
CA GLN A 53 7.05 10.63 -2.28
C GLN A 53 7.87 9.92 -1.20
N LEU A 54 7.91 8.60 -1.23
CA LEU A 54 8.72 7.81 -0.30
C LEU A 54 10.18 7.75 -0.77
N THR A 55 10.41 7.43 -2.04
CA THR A 55 11.75 7.40 -2.66
C THR A 55 11.75 8.08 -4.02
N ASN A 56 12.93 8.47 -4.47
CA ASN A 56 13.15 8.95 -5.82
C ASN A 56 14.17 8.08 -6.56
N THR A 57 14.48 8.45 -7.79
CA THR A 57 15.44 7.71 -8.66
C THR A 57 16.92 7.75 -8.22
N SER A 58 17.21 8.11 -6.98
CA SER A 58 18.52 7.94 -6.35
C SER A 58 18.71 6.50 -5.89
N LYS A 59 19.97 6.04 -5.87
CA LYS A 59 20.30 4.66 -5.48
C LYS A 59 20.34 4.49 -3.97
N TYR A 60 20.01 3.28 -3.51
CA TYR A 60 20.13 2.84 -2.11
C TYR A 60 19.41 3.74 -1.10
N GLN A 61 18.25 4.28 -1.49
CA GLN A 61 17.40 5.04 -0.57
C GLN A 61 16.47 4.11 0.20
N ILE A 62 16.08 4.56 1.39
CA ILE A 62 14.88 4.12 2.10
C ILE A 62 14.04 5.36 2.39
N GLY A 63 12.72 5.20 2.47
CA GLY A 63 11.81 6.26 2.85
C GLY A 63 10.61 5.71 3.59
N HIS A 64 10.21 6.41 4.63
CA HIS A 64 9.11 5.98 5.48
C HIS A 64 8.13 7.11 5.74
N ALA A 65 6.85 6.74 5.83
CA ALA A 65 5.78 7.66 6.21
C ALA A 65 4.77 6.92 7.07
N PHE A 66 4.41 7.48 8.23
CA PHE A 66 3.50 6.86 9.18
C PHE A 66 2.40 7.82 9.60
N TYR A 67 1.24 7.25 9.90
CA TYR A 67 0.29 7.93 10.76
C TYR A 67 0.86 7.95 12.18
N ASP A 68 1.08 9.14 12.73
CA ASP A 68 1.96 9.34 13.89
C ASP A 68 1.29 9.04 15.24
N LYS A 69 -0.03 8.80 15.24
CA LYS A 69 -0.78 8.42 16.44
C LYS A 69 -0.84 6.89 16.59
N PRO A 70 -0.54 6.36 17.79
CA PRO A 70 -0.62 4.92 18.03
C PRO A 70 -2.06 4.41 17.91
N LEU A 71 -2.19 3.21 17.34
CA LEU A 71 -3.43 2.51 17.10
C LEU A 71 -3.54 1.26 17.98
N GLU A 72 -4.73 1.01 18.50
CA GLU A 72 -5.08 -0.27 19.10
C GLU A 72 -5.82 -1.10 18.05
N LEU A 73 -5.11 -2.01 17.36
CA LEU A 73 -5.74 -2.89 16.38
C LEU A 73 -6.54 -3.97 17.11
N GLY A 74 -7.85 -3.95 16.91
CA GLY A 74 -8.77 -4.95 17.45
C GLY A 74 -8.79 -6.24 16.63
N SER A 75 -9.97 -6.85 16.51
CA SER A 75 -10.18 -8.03 15.65
C SER A 75 -10.24 -7.70 14.16
N SER A 76 -10.21 -6.43 13.77
CA SER A 76 -10.30 -6.01 12.38
C SER A 76 -9.51 -4.74 12.13
N PHE A 77 -9.07 -4.56 10.89
CA PHE A 77 -8.73 -3.26 10.33
C PHE A 77 -8.87 -3.31 8.81
N SER A 78 -9.07 -2.16 8.19
CA SER A 78 -9.03 -2.00 6.75
C SER A 78 -8.19 -0.79 6.38
N THR A 79 -7.41 -0.92 5.32
CA THR A 79 -6.72 0.20 4.69
C THR A 79 -6.94 0.14 3.18
N HIS A 80 -7.05 1.31 2.57
CA HIS A 80 -7.10 1.50 1.14
C HIS A 80 -6.17 2.65 0.80
N PHE A 81 -5.27 2.45 -0.15
CA PHE A 81 -4.39 3.50 -0.62
C PHE A 81 -4.18 3.43 -2.13
N VAL A 82 -3.79 4.56 -2.70
CA VAL A 82 -3.41 4.69 -4.10
C VAL A 82 -1.93 4.98 -4.17
N CYS A 83 -1.18 4.12 -4.84
CA CYS A 83 0.26 4.29 -5.05
C CYS A 83 0.63 4.32 -6.52
N VAL A 84 1.83 4.84 -6.80
CA VAL A 84 2.42 4.86 -8.15
C VAL A 84 3.90 4.58 -8.04
N LEU A 85 4.40 3.65 -8.87
CA LEU A 85 5.82 3.40 -9.03
C LEU A 85 6.22 3.77 -10.46
N VAL A 86 7.09 4.77 -10.59
CA VAL A 86 7.55 5.31 -11.88
C VAL A 86 9.03 5.04 -12.03
N LYS A 87 9.43 4.23 -13.02
CA LYS A 87 10.83 4.07 -13.38
C LYS A 87 11.25 5.11 -14.42
N LYS A 88 12.52 5.50 -14.41
CA LYS A 88 13.11 6.27 -15.51
C LYS A 88 13.24 5.39 -16.77
N GLN A 89 13.08 6.02 -17.93
CA GLN A 89 13.29 5.36 -19.21
C GLN A 89 14.73 4.82 -19.30
N ASN A 90 14.88 3.59 -19.81
CA ASN A 90 16.16 2.88 -19.94
C ASN A 90 16.89 2.61 -18.62
N ILE A 91 16.22 2.75 -17.48
CA ILE A 91 16.74 2.36 -16.17
C ILE A 91 15.89 1.20 -15.64
N GLU A 92 16.54 0.25 -14.95
CA GLU A 92 15.85 -0.81 -14.23
C GLU A 92 15.06 -0.21 -13.07
N GLY A 93 13.76 -0.54 -12.97
CA GLY A 93 12.88 0.01 -11.93
C GLY A 93 12.93 -0.85 -10.67
N GLY A 94 12.99 -0.24 -9.49
CA GLY A 94 13.06 -0.96 -8.22
C GLY A 94 13.07 -0.05 -6.99
N HIS A 95 12.92 -0.59 -5.77
CA HIS A 95 12.65 -2.01 -5.47
C HIS A 95 11.18 -2.28 -5.18
N GLY A 96 10.50 -1.42 -4.40
CA GLY A 96 9.08 -1.59 -4.12
C GLY A 96 8.61 -0.77 -2.91
N ILE A 97 7.29 -0.78 -2.71
CA ILE A 97 6.60 -0.14 -1.58
C ILE A 97 6.02 -1.24 -0.70
N ALA A 98 6.03 -1.05 0.62
CA ALA A 98 5.32 -1.90 1.57
C ALA A 98 4.41 -1.06 2.47
N PHE A 99 3.16 -1.50 2.66
CA PHE A 99 2.35 -1.06 3.79
C PHE A 99 2.80 -1.85 5.02
N ILE A 100 3.02 -1.17 6.14
CA ILE A 100 3.61 -1.77 7.34
C ILE A 100 2.76 -1.54 8.58
N VAL A 101 2.77 -2.54 9.46
CA VAL A 101 2.26 -2.48 10.84
C VAL A 101 3.39 -2.87 11.77
N SER A 102 3.69 -2.02 12.76
CA SER A 102 4.84 -2.21 13.66
C SER A 102 4.62 -1.57 15.03
N PRO A 103 5.35 -1.99 16.09
CA PRO A 103 5.30 -1.34 17.41
C PRO A 103 6.01 0.01 17.47
N SER A 104 6.77 0.36 16.43
CA SER A 104 7.59 1.56 16.35
C SER A 104 7.58 2.14 14.94
N MET A 105 7.75 3.46 14.83
CA MET A 105 8.02 4.16 13.57
C MET A 105 9.53 4.30 13.29
N ASP A 106 10.40 3.87 14.21
CA ASP A 106 11.86 3.86 14.05
C ASP A 106 12.31 2.64 13.24
N PHE A 107 12.73 2.90 12.00
CA PHE A 107 13.29 1.91 11.07
C PHE A 107 14.77 2.19 10.75
N SER A 108 15.51 2.80 11.69
CA SER A 108 16.95 3.08 11.53
C SER A 108 17.82 1.84 11.28
N HIS A 109 17.36 0.65 11.68
CA HIS A 109 18.01 -0.64 11.41
C HIS A 109 17.81 -1.12 9.97
N ALA A 110 16.75 -0.66 9.31
CA ALA A 110 16.31 -1.22 8.05
C ALA A 110 17.22 -0.85 6.88
N GLN A 111 17.28 -1.74 5.90
CA GLN A 111 18.21 -1.65 4.78
C GLN A 111 17.49 -1.37 3.45
N PRO A 112 18.17 -0.72 2.50
CA PRO A 112 17.64 -0.51 1.15
C PRO A 112 17.58 -1.81 0.36
N THR A 113 17.27 -1.73 -0.93
CA THR A 113 17.22 -2.87 -1.87
C THR A 113 16.11 -3.87 -1.53
N ARG A 114 16.40 -5.16 -1.55
CA ARG A 114 15.49 -6.29 -1.28
C ARG A 114 14.78 -6.25 0.07
N TYR A 115 15.27 -5.47 1.03
CA TYR A 115 14.63 -5.38 2.35
C TYR A 115 13.53 -4.31 2.44
N LEU A 116 13.24 -3.62 1.33
CA LEU A 116 12.16 -2.64 1.17
C LEU A 116 12.16 -1.51 2.21
N GLY A 117 13.29 -1.26 2.90
CA GLY A 117 13.37 -0.31 4.00
C GLY A 117 12.59 -0.76 5.25
N ALA A 118 12.05 -1.98 5.28
CA ALA A 118 11.28 -2.51 6.41
C ALA A 118 12.04 -3.56 7.22
N PHE A 119 13.05 -4.18 6.62
CA PHE A 119 13.81 -5.28 7.22
C PHE A 119 15.33 -5.06 7.07
N ASP A 120 16.11 -5.98 7.61
CA ASP A 120 17.57 -6.03 7.42
C ASP A 120 18.05 -7.48 7.26
N ALA A 121 19.35 -7.67 7.01
CA ALA A 121 19.92 -9.01 6.86
C ALA A 121 19.75 -9.93 8.10
N SER A 122 19.69 -9.37 9.32
CA SER A 122 19.56 -10.14 10.56
C SER A 122 18.14 -10.71 10.74
N THR A 123 17.13 -10.06 10.17
CA THR A 123 15.73 -10.56 10.20
C THR A 123 15.53 -11.90 9.48
N LEU A 124 16.45 -12.29 8.59
CA LEU A 124 16.45 -13.61 7.95
C LEU A 124 16.89 -14.72 8.91
N GLU A 125 17.82 -14.41 9.82
CA GLU A 125 18.40 -15.37 10.76
C GLU A 125 17.57 -15.48 12.05
N SER A 126 16.96 -14.37 12.48
CA SER A 126 16.14 -14.30 13.69
C SER A 126 14.92 -13.39 13.51
N PRO A 127 13.77 -13.93 13.03
CA PRO A 127 12.54 -13.17 12.81
C PRO A 127 11.96 -12.63 14.12
N SER A 128 12.35 -11.41 14.49
CA SER A 128 11.93 -10.73 15.72
C SER A 128 11.67 -9.24 15.51
N SER A 129 11.55 -8.80 14.25
CA SER A 129 11.35 -7.38 13.94
C SER A 129 9.98 -6.86 14.38
N HIS A 130 9.02 -7.75 14.69
CA HIS A 130 7.63 -7.40 14.99
C HIS A 130 7.07 -6.48 13.89
N VAL A 131 7.14 -6.95 12.66
CA VAL A 131 6.65 -6.24 11.47
C VAL A 131 5.73 -7.16 10.70
N LEU A 132 4.53 -6.66 10.43
CA LEU A 132 3.67 -7.18 9.38
C LEU A 132 3.77 -6.23 8.20
N ALA A 133 4.12 -6.74 7.02
CA ALA A 133 4.15 -5.94 5.81
C ALA A 133 3.30 -6.56 4.69
N VAL A 134 2.72 -5.70 3.85
CA VAL A 134 2.16 -6.08 2.56
C VAL A 134 2.97 -5.34 1.49
N GLU A 135 3.80 -6.09 0.78
CA GLU A 135 4.75 -5.56 -0.20
C GLU A 135 4.20 -5.58 -1.63
N LEU A 136 4.61 -4.57 -2.39
CA LEU A 136 4.49 -4.47 -3.84
C LEU A 136 5.92 -4.48 -4.40
N ASP A 137 6.46 -5.67 -4.60
CA ASP A 137 7.85 -5.86 -5.05
C ASP A 137 7.95 -5.94 -6.58
N THR A 138 8.96 -5.27 -7.10
CA THR A 138 9.22 -5.13 -8.53
C THR A 138 10.49 -5.86 -8.98
N ILE A 139 11.28 -6.37 -8.04
CA ILE A 139 12.54 -7.07 -8.28
C ILE A 139 12.39 -8.53 -7.88
N TRP A 140 13.07 -9.41 -8.60
CA TRP A 140 13.12 -10.83 -8.27
C TRP A 140 14.38 -11.11 -7.45
N ASN A 141 14.19 -11.45 -6.17
CA ASN A 141 15.23 -11.88 -5.25
C ASN A 141 15.13 -13.40 -4.97
N PRO A 142 15.96 -14.24 -5.63
CA PRO A 142 15.87 -15.69 -5.48
C PRO A 142 16.08 -16.19 -4.05
N GLU A 143 16.87 -15.48 -3.25
CA GLU A 143 17.10 -15.75 -1.83
C GLU A 143 15.83 -15.63 -0.97
N PHE A 144 14.84 -14.85 -1.42
CA PHE A 144 13.56 -14.66 -0.73
C PHE A 144 12.44 -15.55 -1.29
N ASN A 145 12.78 -16.46 -2.21
CA ASN A 145 11.85 -17.32 -2.93
C ASN A 145 10.83 -16.55 -3.79
N ASP A 146 11.22 -15.37 -4.27
CA ASP A 146 10.40 -14.56 -5.16
C ASP A 146 10.06 -15.27 -6.46
N ILE A 147 8.96 -14.82 -7.06
CA ILE A 147 8.44 -15.40 -8.30
C ILE A 147 9.30 -14.95 -9.47
N LYS A 148 10.10 -15.88 -10.00
CA LYS A 148 11.03 -15.62 -11.10
C LYS A 148 10.40 -14.86 -12.27
N GLY A 149 10.97 -13.69 -12.57
CA GLY A 149 10.61 -12.86 -13.73
C GLY A 149 9.25 -12.18 -13.62
N LYS A 150 8.70 -12.02 -12.41
CA LYS A 150 7.44 -11.34 -12.14
C LYS A 150 7.63 -10.34 -11.01
N ASN A 151 7.06 -9.16 -11.14
CA ASN A 151 6.72 -8.33 -10.00
C ASN A 151 5.56 -8.99 -9.22
N HIS A 152 5.54 -8.89 -7.90
CA HIS A 152 4.61 -9.63 -7.04
C HIS A 152 4.02 -8.77 -5.92
N VAL A 153 3.01 -9.32 -5.27
CA VAL A 153 2.50 -8.85 -3.99
C VAL A 153 2.78 -9.93 -2.95
N GLY A 154 3.30 -9.53 -1.80
CA GLY A 154 3.68 -10.40 -0.70
C GLY A 154 3.02 -10.01 0.62
N ILE A 155 2.86 -10.98 1.51
CA ILE A 155 2.55 -10.76 2.93
C ILE A 155 3.78 -11.25 3.71
N ASP A 156 4.39 -10.34 4.45
CA ASP A 156 5.64 -10.58 5.17
C ASP A 156 5.40 -10.51 6.67
N VAL A 157 5.97 -11.47 7.39
CA VAL A 157 5.83 -11.57 8.85
C VAL A 157 7.22 -11.72 9.46
N ASN A 158 7.68 -10.66 10.10
CA ASN A 158 8.97 -10.58 10.80
C ASN A 158 10.22 -10.88 9.94
N SER A 159 10.07 -10.97 8.62
CA SER A 159 11.10 -11.36 7.67
C SER A 159 10.74 -10.86 6.27
N PRO A 160 11.70 -10.47 5.41
CA PRO A 160 11.43 -10.07 4.01
C PRO A 160 11.05 -11.26 3.11
N LYS A 161 10.99 -12.48 3.66
CA LYS A 161 10.52 -13.66 2.94
C LYS A 161 9.02 -13.84 3.20
N SER A 162 8.21 -13.60 2.18
CA SER A 162 6.75 -13.63 2.32
C SER A 162 6.22 -14.99 2.77
N VAL A 163 5.26 -14.97 3.70
CA VAL A 163 4.45 -16.14 4.10
C VAL A 163 3.35 -16.46 3.08
N ALA A 164 2.99 -15.48 2.25
CA ALA A 164 2.12 -15.65 1.09
C ALA A 164 2.55 -14.69 -0.03
N VAL A 165 2.61 -15.18 -1.27
CA VAL A 165 3.06 -14.40 -2.42
C VAL A 165 2.27 -14.75 -3.68
N ALA A 166 1.97 -13.76 -4.50
CA ALA A 166 1.32 -13.96 -5.81
C ALA A 166 1.84 -12.96 -6.85
N PRO A 167 1.93 -13.33 -8.15
CA PRO A 167 2.27 -12.38 -9.19
C PRO A 167 1.27 -11.23 -9.19
N ALA A 168 1.74 -9.99 -9.38
CA ALA A 168 0.85 -8.85 -9.32
C ALA A 168 -0.23 -8.98 -10.41
N SER A 169 -1.47 -9.11 -9.96
CA SER A 169 -2.64 -9.29 -10.79
C SER A 169 -3.89 -8.94 -10.01
N TYR A 170 -5.01 -8.76 -10.71
CA TYR A 170 -6.30 -8.54 -10.09
C TYR A 170 -7.35 -9.44 -10.73
N TYR A 171 -8.34 -9.88 -9.94
CA TYR A 171 -9.48 -10.60 -10.49
C TYR A 171 -10.43 -9.60 -11.17
N SER A 172 -10.54 -9.67 -12.49
CA SER A 172 -11.51 -8.89 -13.26
C SER A 172 -12.89 -9.54 -13.12
N ASP A 173 -13.81 -8.89 -12.42
CA ASP A 173 -15.18 -9.39 -12.24
C ASP A 173 -15.97 -9.46 -13.56
N ILE A 174 -15.60 -8.62 -14.53
CA ILE A 174 -16.19 -8.56 -15.87
C ILE A 174 -15.68 -9.74 -16.70
N GLU A 175 -14.37 -9.90 -16.79
CA GLU A 175 -13.72 -10.95 -17.60
C GLU A 175 -13.69 -12.32 -16.90
N ARG A 176 -14.02 -12.33 -15.60
CA ARG A 176 -14.02 -13.50 -14.70
C ARG A 176 -12.68 -14.23 -14.63
N LYS A 177 -11.57 -13.51 -14.80
CA LYS A 177 -10.20 -14.04 -14.80
C LYS A 177 -9.23 -13.08 -14.12
N ASN A 178 -8.06 -13.59 -13.75
CA ASN A 178 -6.97 -12.73 -13.27
C ASN A 178 -6.31 -12.01 -14.45
N GLU A 179 -6.15 -10.70 -14.33
CA GLU A 179 -5.41 -9.85 -15.26
C GLU A 179 -4.09 -9.42 -14.63
N SER A 180 -2.99 -9.60 -15.36
CA SER A 180 -1.65 -9.25 -14.89
C SER A 180 -1.48 -7.73 -14.77
N MET A 181 -0.76 -7.30 -13.74
CA MET A 181 -0.41 -5.90 -13.50
C MET A 181 1.09 -5.71 -13.56
N ASN A 182 1.53 -4.66 -14.25
CA ASN A 182 2.89 -4.16 -14.16
C ASN A 182 2.94 -3.06 -13.10
N LEU A 183 3.54 -3.35 -11.94
CA LEU A 183 3.67 -2.39 -10.85
C LEU A 183 4.48 -1.14 -11.26
N LEU A 184 5.43 -1.29 -12.20
CA LEU A 184 6.26 -0.20 -12.74
C LEU A 184 5.66 0.46 -14.00
N SER A 185 4.35 0.34 -14.22
CA SER A 185 3.68 0.96 -15.36
C SER A 185 3.65 2.48 -15.30
N GLY A 186 3.83 3.06 -14.11
CA GLY A 186 3.62 4.48 -13.83
C GLY A 186 2.15 4.86 -13.74
N GLU A 187 1.22 3.92 -13.94
CA GLU A 187 -0.21 4.17 -13.75
C GLU A 187 -0.61 3.96 -12.27
N PRO A 188 -1.62 4.70 -11.74
CA PRO A 188 -2.01 4.54 -10.35
C PRO A 188 -2.66 3.20 -10.03
N ILE A 189 -2.25 2.63 -8.90
CA ILE A 189 -2.64 1.32 -8.39
C ILE A 189 -3.38 1.52 -7.08
N GLN A 190 -4.60 0.98 -7.00
CA GLN A 190 -5.33 0.86 -5.75
C GLN A 190 -4.91 -0.42 -5.03
N VAL A 191 -4.71 -0.32 -3.73
CA VAL A 191 -4.37 -1.45 -2.85
C VAL A 191 -5.34 -1.46 -1.67
N TRP A 192 -6.01 -2.58 -1.46
CA TRP A 192 -6.87 -2.82 -0.30
C TRP A 192 -6.28 -3.92 0.56
N ILE A 193 -6.22 -3.68 1.87
CA ILE A 193 -5.84 -4.67 2.85
C ILE A 193 -6.96 -4.71 3.90
N ASP A 194 -7.62 -5.85 4.00
CA ASP A 194 -8.68 -6.10 4.99
C ASP A 194 -8.21 -7.22 5.93
N TYR A 195 -8.06 -6.90 7.21
CA TYR A 195 -7.91 -7.88 8.27
C TYR A 195 -9.24 -8.08 8.99
N GLU A 196 -9.67 -9.33 9.13
CA GLU A 196 -10.88 -9.70 9.85
C GLU A 196 -10.65 -11.01 10.61
N GLY A 197 -10.77 -10.94 11.94
CA GLY A 197 -10.58 -12.06 12.85
C GLY A 197 -9.17 -12.61 12.79
N THR A 198 -8.92 -13.54 11.87
CA THR A 198 -7.64 -14.22 11.69
C THR A 198 -7.24 -14.32 10.22
N VAL A 199 -7.81 -13.50 9.35
CA VAL A 199 -7.54 -13.54 7.90
C VAL A 199 -7.17 -12.16 7.41
N LEU A 200 -6.03 -12.08 6.71
CA LEU A 200 -5.61 -10.90 5.96
C LEU A 200 -5.89 -11.11 4.48
N ASN A 201 -6.72 -10.25 3.91
CA ASN A 201 -7.04 -10.23 2.49
C ASN A 201 -6.37 -9.02 1.82
N VAL A 202 -5.64 -9.26 0.74
CA VAL A 202 -4.99 -8.22 -0.06
C VAL A 202 -5.57 -8.25 -1.47
N SER A 203 -6.03 -7.09 -1.95
CA SER A 203 -6.45 -6.89 -3.33
C SER A 203 -5.68 -5.71 -3.93
N ILE A 204 -5.33 -5.81 -5.20
CA ILE A 204 -4.84 -4.67 -5.98
C ILE A 204 -5.68 -4.51 -7.24
N ALA A 205 -5.75 -3.31 -7.82
CA ALA A 205 -6.36 -3.08 -9.13
C ALA A 205 -5.92 -1.72 -9.73
N PRO A 206 -6.04 -1.51 -11.05
CA PRO A 206 -5.87 -0.19 -11.64
C PRO A 206 -6.88 0.82 -11.08
N LEU A 207 -6.55 2.12 -11.11
CA LEU A 207 -7.38 3.20 -10.52
C LEU A 207 -8.86 3.22 -10.94
N LYS A 208 -9.16 2.85 -12.19
CA LYS A 208 -10.53 2.88 -12.72
C LYS A 208 -11.32 1.59 -12.46
N VAL A 209 -10.70 0.61 -11.83
CA VAL A 209 -11.31 -0.69 -11.51
C VAL A 209 -11.75 -0.66 -10.04
N LYS A 210 -12.99 -1.09 -9.77
CA LYS A 210 -13.48 -1.21 -8.39
C LYS A 210 -12.71 -2.31 -7.66
N LYS A 211 -12.76 -2.32 -6.32
CA LYS A 211 -12.19 -3.40 -5.51
C LYS A 211 -12.67 -4.78 -6.04
N PRO A 212 -11.75 -5.66 -6.47
CA PRO A 212 -12.09 -6.99 -6.97
C PRO A 212 -12.93 -7.80 -5.97
N SER A 213 -13.91 -8.58 -6.44
CA SER A 213 -14.71 -9.45 -5.57
C SER A 213 -13.90 -10.59 -4.93
N ARG A 214 -12.74 -10.93 -5.51
CA ARG A 214 -11.81 -11.93 -5.01
C ARG A 214 -10.48 -11.27 -4.67
N PRO A 215 -9.95 -11.48 -3.45
CA PRO A 215 -8.63 -10.96 -3.12
C PRO A 215 -7.55 -11.68 -3.91
N LEU A 216 -6.45 -10.98 -4.17
CA LEU A 216 -5.24 -11.56 -4.76
C LEU A 216 -4.59 -12.53 -3.78
N LEU A 217 -4.49 -12.14 -2.51
CA LEU A 217 -4.00 -12.98 -1.41
C LEU A 217 -5.05 -13.04 -0.31
N SER A 218 -5.23 -14.23 0.25
CA SER A 218 -6.00 -14.46 1.48
C SER A 218 -5.17 -15.39 2.35
N HIS A 219 -4.69 -14.88 3.48
CA HIS A 219 -3.75 -15.61 4.34
C HIS A 219 -4.22 -15.61 5.80
N PRO A 220 -4.29 -16.78 6.46
CA PRO A 220 -4.51 -16.84 7.89
C PRO A 220 -3.36 -16.16 8.65
N ILE A 221 -3.68 -15.20 9.51
CA ILE A 221 -2.70 -14.47 10.31
C ILE A 221 -3.27 -14.10 11.68
N SER A 222 -2.41 -14.12 12.70
CA SER A 222 -2.78 -13.80 14.07
C SER A 222 -1.97 -12.59 14.53
N LEU A 223 -2.60 -11.42 14.63
CA LEU A 223 -1.89 -10.20 15.08
C LEU A 223 -1.31 -10.38 16.49
N SER A 224 -1.98 -11.14 17.37
CA SER A 224 -1.46 -11.44 18.70
C SER A 224 -0.21 -12.30 18.71
N GLU A 225 0.03 -13.11 17.67
CA GLU A 225 1.26 -13.89 17.52
C GLU A 225 2.40 -13.04 16.97
N ILE A 226 2.10 -12.08 16.09
CA ILE A 226 3.09 -11.15 15.53
C ILE A 226 3.51 -10.10 16.56
N PHE A 227 2.54 -9.59 17.32
CA PHE A 227 2.69 -8.49 18.28
C PHE A 227 2.33 -8.91 19.71
N PRO A 228 3.06 -9.88 20.31
CA PRO A 228 2.71 -10.42 21.62
C PRO A 228 2.85 -9.35 22.71
N ASN A 229 1.79 -9.11 23.47
CA ASN A 229 1.72 -8.11 24.56
C ASN A 229 1.94 -6.65 24.11
N ILE A 230 1.79 -6.35 22.82
CA ILE A 230 1.91 -5.01 22.27
C ILE A 230 0.50 -4.53 21.91
N SER A 231 0.01 -3.51 22.62
CA SER A 231 -1.32 -2.95 22.38
C SER A 231 -1.33 -1.72 21.46
N LYS A 232 -0.18 -1.04 21.33
CA LYS A 232 -0.04 0.16 20.51
C LYS A 232 0.84 -0.13 19.31
N LEU A 233 0.26 0.01 18.13
CA LEU A 233 0.90 -0.21 16.85
C LEU A 233 0.84 1.06 16.01
N TYR A 234 1.73 1.16 15.05
CA TYR A 234 1.75 2.21 14.03
C TYR A 234 1.52 1.57 12.67
N VAL A 235 0.92 2.35 11.78
CA VAL A 235 0.71 1.97 10.40
C VAL A 235 1.31 3.01 9.49
N GLY A 236 1.86 2.55 8.37
CA GLY A 236 2.55 3.45 7.46
C GLY A 236 3.02 2.74 6.21
N PHE A 237 3.98 3.37 5.56
CA PHE A 237 4.61 2.91 4.34
C PHE A 237 6.12 2.89 4.52
N SER A 238 6.74 1.88 3.93
CA SER A 238 8.16 1.82 3.68
C SER A 238 8.40 1.67 2.18
N ALA A 239 9.51 2.16 1.71
CA ALA A 239 9.96 1.99 0.34
C ALA A 239 11.49 1.96 0.29
N SER A 240 12.02 1.32 -0.75
CA SER A 240 13.45 1.36 -0.99
C SER A 240 13.80 1.43 -2.47
N THR A 241 15.04 1.86 -2.72
CA THR A 241 15.72 1.70 -4.01
C THR A 241 17.05 0.97 -3.83
N GLY A 242 17.69 0.64 -4.94
CA GLY A 242 18.98 -0.04 -4.97
C GLY A 242 19.74 0.34 -6.22
N ASN A 243 20.26 -0.64 -6.95
CA ASN A 243 20.75 -0.39 -8.31
C ASN A 243 19.60 -0.15 -9.29
N ALA A 244 18.48 -0.86 -9.08
CA ALA A 244 17.20 -0.56 -9.69
C ALA A 244 16.50 0.53 -8.87
N VAL A 245 15.93 1.52 -9.55
CA VAL A 245 15.40 2.75 -8.93
C VAL A 245 14.07 3.16 -9.55
N SER A 246 13.14 3.63 -8.73
CA SER A 246 11.88 4.21 -9.14
C SER A 246 11.51 5.36 -8.21
N ASP A 247 10.77 6.33 -8.73
CA ASP A 247 10.03 7.24 -7.88
C ASP A 247 8.79 6.51 -7.37
N GLN A 248 8.58 6.55 -6.05
CA GLN A 248 7.55 5.76 -5.38
C GLN A 248 6.66 6.69 -4.57
N TYR A 249 5.40 6.77 -4.97
CA TYR A 249 4.46 7.76 -4.47
C TYR A 249 3.24 7.11 -3.81
N ILE A 250 2.72 7.76 -2.77
CA ILE A 250 1.37 7.56 -2.25
C ILE A 250 0.57 8.82 -2.59
N MET A 251 -0.55 8.63 -3.27
CA MET A 251 -1.42 9.73 -3.72
C MET A 251 -2.61 9.96 -2.79
N TRP A 252 -3.04 8.92 -2.09
CA TRP A 252 -4.22 8.93 -1.24
C TRP A 252 -4.16 7.74 -0.28
N TRP A 253 -4.64 7.92 0.95
CA TRP A 253 -4.63 6.85 1.95
C TRP A 253 -5.79 6.98 2.94
N SER A 254 -6.52 5.90 3.15
CA SER A 254 -7.60 5.78 4.14
C SER A 254 -7.38 4.54 4.98
N PHE A 255 -7.63 4.68 6.28
CA PHE A 255 -7.50 3.60 7.25
C PHE A 255 -8.67 3.62 8.23
N SER A 256 -9.08 2.44 8.67
CA SER A 256 -10.00 2.27 9.79
C SER A 256 -9.73 0.99 10.57
N THR A 257 -9.86 1.05 11.90
CA THR A 257 -9.91 -0.13 12.77
C THR A 257 -11.25 -0.88 12.68
N ASP A 258 -12.25 -0.31 12.01
CA ASP A 258 -13.52 -0.97 11.68
C ASP A 258 -13.71 -1.00 10.16
N ARG A 259 -13.82 -2.22 9.60
CA ARG A 259 -14.02 -2.44 8.17
C ARG A 259 -15.24 -1.71 7.61
N GLY A 260 -16.29 -1.51 8.43
CA GLY A 260 -17.54 -0.88 8.01
C GLY A 260 -17.44 0.61 7.71
N SER A 261 -16.39 1.28 8.19
CA SER A 261 -16.30 2.75 8.19
C SER A 261 -15.22 3.33 7.30
N LEU A 262 -14.51 2.49 6.53
CA LEU A 262 -13.44 2.94 5.63
C LEU A 262 -13.97 3.95 4.61
N GLN A 263 -13.40 5.16 4.61
CA GLN A 263 -13.76 6.18 3.64
C GLN A 263 -13.42 5.73 2.22
N ARG A 264 -14.38 5.92 1.30
CA ARG A 264 -14.22 5.55 -0.11
C ARG A 264 -13.45 6.63 -0.85
N LEU A 265 -12.57 6.18 -1.75
CA LEU A 265 -11.86 7.05 -2.67
C LEU A 265 -12.84 7.72 -3.63
N ASP A 266 -12.76 9.05 -3.71
CA ASP A 266 -13.32 9.83 -4.80
C ASP A 266 -12.21 10.13 -5.82
N THR A 267 -12.19 9.37 -6.92
CA THR A 267 -11.13 9.48 -7.93
C THR A 267 -11.10 10.81 -8.64
N SER A 268 -12.18 11.60 -8.58
CA SER A 268 -12.23 12.95 -9.17
C SER A 268 -11.40 13.98 -8.40
N ARG A 269 -11.03 13.67 -7.16
CA ARG A 269 -10.26 14.54 -6.26
C ARG A 269 -8.76 14.20 -6.23
N LEU A 270 -8.33 13.15 -6.91
CA LEU A 270 -6.93 12.77 -6.96
C LEU A 270 -6.11 13.78 -7.77
N VAL A 271 -5.01 14.23 -7.18
CA VAL A 271 -4.09 15.17 -7.81
C VAL A 271 -3.23 14.47 -8.86
N GLU A 272 -2.84 15.17 -9.93
CA GLU A 272 -1.93 14.64 -10.94
C GLU A 272 -0.50 14.51 -10.40
N LEU A 273 0.22 13.49 -10.86
CA LEU A 273 1.62 13.28 -10.51
C LEU A 273 2.49 14.44 -11.00
N PRO A 274 3.59 14.77 -10.29
CA PRO A 274 4.47 15.88 -10.65
C PRO A 274 5.23 15.69 -11.97
N TYR A 275 5.20 14.49 -12.56
CA TYR A 275 5.80 14.19 -13.86
C TYR A 275 4.82 13.44 -14.77
N PRO A 276 4.80 13.73 -16.08
CA PRO A 276 4.00 12.96 -17.01
C PRO A 276 4.44 11.50 -16.98
N THR A 277 3.51 10.61 -16.66
CA THR A 277 3.69 9.17 -16.84
C THR A 277 3.98 8.93 -18.32
N GLY A 278 5.00 8.13 -18.62
CA GLY A 278 5.59 8.01 -19.94
C GLY A 278 4.62 7.49 -21.01
N THR A 279 3.82 8.40 -21.55
CA THR A 279 3.32 8.42 -22.92
C THR A 279 3.20 9.89 -23.26
N ASP A 280 4.11 10.39 -24.10
CA ASP A 280 3.99 11.73 -24.66
C ASP A 280 2.68 11.79 -25.46
N LYS A 281 1.58 12.19 -24.80
CA LYS A 281 0.30 12.47 -25.45
C LYS A 281 0.48 13.49 -26.58
N LYS A 282 1.54 14.32 -26.49
CA LYS A 282 2.02 15.20 -27.56
C LYS A 282 2.49 14.46 -28.81
N LEU A 283 3.25 13.37 -28.68
CA LEU A 283 3.69 12.56 -29.82
C LEU A 283 2.52 11.82 -30.48
N LEU A 284 1.60 11.26 -29.68
CA LEU A 284 0.39 10.62 -30.21
C LEU A 284 -0.52 11.63 -30.93
N ALA A 285 -0.71 12.83 -30.36
CA ALA A 285 -1.44 13.91 -31.01
C ALA A 285 -0.76 14.37 -32.30
N LEU A 286 0.58 14.47 -32.33
CA LEU A 286 1.33 14.81 -33.53
C LEU A 286 1.14 13.76 -34.63
N PHE A 287 1.15 12.46 -34.29
CA PHE A 287 0.88 11.39 -35.25
C PHE A 287 -0.55 11.46 -35.80
N ILE A 288 -1.56 11.69 -34.95
CA ILE A 288 -2.95 11.83 -35.39
C ILE A 288 -3.10 13.01 -36.36
N ILE A 289 -2.49 14.15 -36.04
CA ILE A 289 -2.49 15.33 -36.93
C ILE A 289 -1.78 15.03 -38.25
N LEU A 290 -0.61 14.38 -38.20
CA LEU A 290 0.17 14.05 -39.38
C LEU A 290 -0.58 13.09 -40.32
N PHE A 291 -1.20 12.03 -39.77
CA PHE A 291 -2.02 11.10 -40.54
C PHE A 291 -3.30 11.75 -41.09
N GLY A 292 -3.93 12.64 -40.32
CA GLY A 292 -5.07 13.44 -40.79
C GLY A 292 -4.70 14.34 -41.97
N CYS A 293 -3.58 15.05 -41.89
CA CYS A 293 -3.08 15.90 -42.98
C CYS A 293 -2.72 15.07 -44.22
N LEU A 294 -2.08 13.91 -44.05
CA LEU A 294 -1.71 13.03 -45.15
C LEU A 294 -2.94 12.48 -45.89
N ALA A 295 -4.00 12.10 -45.15
CA ALA A 295 -5.26 11.65 -45.73
C ALA A 295 -5.92 12.74 -46.59
N ILE A 296 -5.92 14.00 -46.13
CA ILE A 296 -6.46 15.14 -46.87
C ILE A 296 -5.69 15.36 -48.19
N VAL A 297 -4.36 15.29 -48.16
CA VAL A 297 -3.52 15.47 -49.35
C VAL A 297 -3.76 14.35 -50.36
N VAL A 298 -3.84 13.09 -49.91
CA VAL A 298 -4.12 11.95 -50.80
C VAL A 298 -5.51 12.07 -51.43
N SER A 299 -6.53 12.47 -50.66
CA SER A 299 -7.88 12.71 -51.20
C SER A 299 -7.91 13.84 -52.23
N ALA A 300 -7.08 14.89 -52.06
CA ALA A 300 -7.00 16.00 -53.01
C ALA A 300 -6.25 15.64 -54.32
N ILE A 301 -5.35 14.65 -54.28
CA ILE A 301 -4.63 14.16 -55.48
C ILE A 301 -5.47 13.14 -56.27
N LEU A 302 -6.36 12.41 -55.59
CA LEU A 302 -7.23 11.39 -56.18
C LEU A 302 -8.57 11.94 -56.72
N ALA A 303 -8.88 13.21 -56.48
CA ALA A 303 -10.06 13.92 -56.98
C ALA A 303 -9.73 14.73 -58.24
#